data_AF-A0A8F5BMI3-F1
#
_entry.id   AF-A0A8F5BMI3-F1
#
_cell.length_a   1.000
_cell.length_b   1.000
_cell.length_c   1.000
_cell.angle_alpha   90.00
_cell.angle_beta   90.00
_cell.angle_gamma   90.00
#
_symmetry.space_group_name_H-M   'P 1'
#
loop_
_entity.id
_entity.type
_entity.pdbx_description
1 polymer ?
#
loop_
_entity_poly.entity_id
_entity_poly.type
_entity_poly.pdbx_seq_one_letter_code
_entity_poly.pdbx_strand_id
1 'polypeptide(L)'
;MSRTRRAYITFLHEKTAAWLKEKYLPYREEFIKKYESSLRKLVDANPDQGIDIESWKAKLFPFREDSLRVEIKKAMRKTLGKEFRLYDLRSFFTSYMLKQGVSLMVVNLLQGRVSPQQFRILQDHYFVISDIELQQYYDSYAPCLLE
;
A
#
# COMPACT_ATOMS: atom_id res chain seq x y z
N MET A 1 10.37 -8.85 -18.74
CA MET A 1 10.03 -7.96 -17.60
C MET A 1 8.53 -8.05 -17.35
N SER A 2 8.13 -8.91 -16.41
CA SER A 2 6.72 -9.13 -16.04
C SER A 2 6.13 -7.83 -15.49
N ARG A 3 5.11 -7.26 -16.15
CA ARG A 3 4.27 -6.19 -15.57
C ARG A 3 3.74 -6.73 -14.25
N THR A 4 4.35 -6.30 -13.15
CA THR A 4 3.96 -6.72 -11.81
C THR A 4 2.47 -6.46 -11.66
N ARG A 5 1.72 -7.44 -11.12
CA ARG A 5 0.28 -7.32 -10.82
C ARG A 5 0.08 -6.21 -9.79
N ARG A 6 0.17 -4.95 -10.21
CA ARG A 6 -0.11 -3.78 -9.40
C ARG A 6 -1.63 -3.67 -9.31
N ALA A 7 -2.14 -3.47 -8.10
CA ALA A 7 -3.54 -3.10 -7.92
C ALA A 7 -3.82 -1.89 -8.83
N TYR A 8 -4.89 -1.98 -9.62
CA TYR A 8 -5.27 -0.93 -10.57
C TYR A 8 -5.61 0.39 -9.85
N ILE A 9 -6.20 0.27 -8.65
CA ILE A 9 -6.58 1.37 -7.77
C ILE A 9 -6.33 0.97 -6.30
N THR A 10 -6.13 1.95 -5.43
CA THR A 10 -6.04 1.75 -3.97
C THR A 10 -6.75 2.91 -3.30
N PHE A 11 -7.60 2.59 -2.33
CA PHE A 11 -8.36 3.56 -1.56
C PHE A 11 -7.76 3.76 -0.17
N LEU A 12 -8.00 4.93 0.39
CA LEU A 12 -7.62 5.32 1.73
C LEU A 12 -8.81 6.04 2.34
N HIS A 13 -9.11 5.73 3.60
CA HIS A 13 -10.09 6.49 4.36
C HIS A 13 -9.66 7.96 4.43
N GLU A 14 -10.61 8.88 4.39
CA GLU A 14 -10.36 10.33 4.37
C GLU A 14 -9.41 10.76 5.50
N LYS A 15 -9.61 10.25 6.72
CA LYS A 15 -8.73 10.51 7.88
C LYS A 15 -7.29 10.06 7.64
N THR A 16 -7.10 8.93 6.97
CA THR A 16 -5.77 8.43 6.60
C THR A 16 -5.14 9.31 5.54
N ALA A 17 -5.92 9.74 4.54
CA ALA A 17 -5.45 10.66 3.52
C ALA A 17 -5.05 12.02 4.11
N ALA A 18 -5.85 12.57 5.03
CA ALA A 18 -5.56 13.80 5.76
C ALA A 18 -4.27 13.66 6.58
N TRP A 19 -4.12 12.60 7.37
CA TRP A 19 -2.90 12.35 8.13
C TRP A 19 -1.67 12.22 7.24
N LEU A 20 -1.80 11.52 6.09
CA LEU A 20 -0.69 11.40 5.14
C LEU A 20 -0.29 12.79 4.63
N LYS A 21 -1.26 13.62 4.24
CA LYS A 21 -1.02 14.96 3.72
C LYS A 21 -0.39 15.88 4.76
N GLU A 22 -0.89 15.87 5.98
CA GLU A 22 -0.52 16.83 7.02
C GLU A 22 0.72 16.42 7.81
N LYS A 23 0.99 15.12 7.94
CA LYS A 23 2.08 14.59 8.78
C LYS A 23 3.12 13.85 7.97
N TYR A 24 2.70 12.87 7.18
CA TYR A 24 3.64 11.97 6.52
C TYR A 24 4.38 12.61 5.35
N LEU A 25 3.68 13.31 4.45
CA LEU A 25 4.29 13.92 3.26
C LEU A 25 5.34 14.97 3.63
N PRO A 26 5.11 15.89 4.60
CA PRO A 26 6.15 16.80 5.08
C PRO A 26 7.38 16.05 5.64
N TYR A 27 7.15 15.05 6.51
CA TYR A 27 8.24 14.22 7.03
C TYR A 27 9.01 13.50 5.91
N ARG A 28 8.30 12.99 4.90
CA ARG A 28 8.88 12.30 3.74
C ARG A 28 9.76 13.25 2.93
N GLU A 29 9.34 14.50 2.72
CA GLU A 29 10.16 15.50 2.02
C GLU A 29 11.44 15.82 2.78
N GLU A 30 11.35 16.01 4.10
CA GLU A 30 12.52 16.20 4.97
C GLU A 30 13.45 14.98 4.93
N PHE A 31 12.88 13.77 4.97
CA PHE A 31 13.63 12.53 4.84
C PHE A 31 14.39 12.49 3.50
N ILE A 32 13.72 12.79 2.38
CA ILE A 32 14.36 12.82 1.07
C ILE A 32 15.52 13.82 1.06
N LYS A 33 15.29 15.06 1.53
CA LYS A 33 16.32 16.10 1.60
C LYS A 33 17.52 15.67 2.45
N LYS A 34 17.27 15.02 3.58
CA LYS A 34 18.32 14.55 4.51
C LYS A 34 19.18 13.45 3.92
N TYR A 35 18.58 12.50 3.20
CA TYR A 35 19.27 11.28 2.75
C TYR A 35 19.71 11.32 1.28
N GLU A 36 19.24 12.28 0.47
CA GLU A 36 19.62 12.38 -0.95
C GLU A 36 21.13 12.50 -1.14
N SER A 37 21.82 13.34 -0.37
CA SER A 37 23.26 13.54 -0.49
C SER A 37 24.05 12.27 -0.18
N SER A 38 23.65 11.53 0.85
CA SER A 38 24.22 10.22 1.20
C SER A 38 23.95 9.18 0.12
N LEU A 39 22.76 9.20 -0.47
CA LEU A 39 22.40 8.27 -1.54
C LEU A 39 23.22 8.56 -2.81
N ARG A 40 23.41 9.83 -3.19
CA ARG A 40 24.29 10.24 -4.29
C ARG A 40 25.70 9.70 -4.13
N LYS A 41 26.31 9.90 -2.95
CA LYS A 41 27.64 9.34 -2.65
C LYS A 41 27.69 7.82 -2.78
N LEU A 42 26.61 7.12 -2.42
CA LEU A 42 26.52 5.67 -2.54
C LEU A 42 26.46 5.24 -4.01
N VAL A 43 25.68 5.95 -4.84
CA VAL A 43 25.63 5.73 -6.30
C VAL A 43 27.01 5.96 -6.91
N ASP A 44 27.68 7.06 -6.57
CA ASP A 44 29.02 7.38 -7.08
C ASP A 44 30.05 6.32 -6.68
N ALA A 45 29.95 5.77 -5.47
CA ALA A 45 30.82 4.71 -4.98
C ALA A 45 30.48 3.31 -5.55
N ASN A 46 29.29 3.11 -6.11
CA ASN A 46 28.81 1.81 -6.61
C ASN A 46 28.07 1.96 -7.94
N PRO A 47 28.75 2.40 -9.02
CA PRO A 47 28.12 2.73 -10.29
C PRO A 47 27.35 1.54 -10.91
N ASP A 48 27.80 0.31 -10.67
CA ASP A 48 27.21 -0.91 -11.24
C ASP A 48 25.88 -1.33 -10.56
N GLN A 49 25.49 -0.71 -9.44
CA GLN A 49 24.26 -1.09 -8.72
C GLN A 49 22.98 -0.53 -9.33
N GLY A 50 23.06 0.37 -10.32
CA GLY A 50 21.89 0.88 -11.04
C GLY A 50 20.89 1.62 -10.14
N ILE A 51 21.37 2.32 -9.11
CA ILE A 51 20.52 3.04 -8.17
C ILE A 51 19.97 4.31 -8.84
N ASP A 52 18.67 4.30 -9.12
CA ASP A 52 17.96 5.47 -9.65
C ASP A 52 17.40 6.33 -8.51
N ILE A 53 18.01 7.50 -8.33
CA ILE A 53 17.66 8.46 -7.30
C ILE A 53 16.28 9.08 -7.56
N GLU A 54 15.95 9.38 -8.81
CA GLU A 54 14.67 10.02 -9.14
C GLU A 54 13.52 9.04 -8.97
N SER A 55 13.72 7.76 -9.34
CA SER A 55 12.79 6.68 -9.01
C SER A 55 12.64 6.48 -7.50
N TRP A 56 13.72 6.59 -6.72
CA TRP A 56 13.64 6.54 -5.26
C TRP A 56 12.84 7.71 -4.68
N LYS A 57 13.07 8.94 -5.16
CA LYS A 57 12.32 10.14 -4.75
C LYS A 57 10.85 10.10 -5.14
N ALA A 58 10.47 9.35 -6.17
CA ALA A 58 9.08 9.22 -6.59
C ALA A 58 8.27 8.24 -5.71
N LYS A 59 8.91 7.37 -4.92
CA LYS A 59 8.22 6.37 -4.09
C LYS A 59 7.44 7.03 -2.96
N LEU A 60 6.18 6.61 -2.74
CA LEU A 60 5.42 7.04 -1.56
C LEU A 60 6.20 6.74 -0.27
N PHE A 61 6.78 5.55 -0.16
CA PHE A 61 7.65 5.13 0.92
C PHE A 61 9.09 4.95 0.42
N PRO A 62 9.96 5.99 0.49
CA PRO A 62 11.35 5.91 0.03
C PRO A 62 12.27 5.17 1.02
N PHE A 63 11.76 4.10 1.62
CA PHE A 63 12.47 3.27 2.59
C PHE A 63 12.84 1.93 1.96
N ARG A 64 13.87 1.29 2.50
CA ARG A 64 14.14 -0.10 2.15
C ARG A 64 13.05 -1.00 2.71
N GLU A 65 12.68 -2.02 1.94
CA GLU A 65 11.57 -2.91 2.28
C GLU A 65 11.83 -3.69 3.58
N ASP A 66 13.06 -4.13 3.80
CA ASP A 66 13.48 -4.79 5.05
C ASP A 66 13.28 -3.90 6.28
N SER A 67 13.61 -2.61 6.17
CA SER A 67 13.42 -1.62 7.24
C SER A 67 11.94 -1.46 7.56
N LEU A 68 11.07 -1.34 6.55
CA LEU A 68 9.62 -1.30 6.74
C LEU A 68 9.11 -2.55 7.45
N ARG A 69 9.56 -3.74 7.02
CA ARG A 69 9.18 -5.02 7.64
C ARG A 69 9.57 -5.09 9.12
N VAL A 70 10.76 -4.59 9.46
CA VAL A 70 11.25 -4.51 10.85
C VAL A 70 10.40 -3.56 11.69
N GLU A 71 10.07 -2.36 11.17
CA GLU A 71 9.26 -1.40 11.90
C GLU A 71 7.83 -1.90 12.14
N ILE A 72 7.23 -2.57 11.15
CA ILE A 72 5.92 -3.21 11.32
C ILE A 72 5.98 -4.28 12.43
N LYS A 73 7.01 -5.13 12.44
CA LYS A 73 7.20 -6.14 13.49
C LYS A 73 7.42 -5.53 14.87
N LYS A 74 8.16 -4.42 14.96
CA LYS A 74 8.32 -3.65 16.21
C LYS A 74 6.97 -3.17 16.72
N ALA A 75 6.14 -2.61 15.84
CA ALA A 75 4.79 -2.18 16.19
C ALA A 75 3.92 -3.36 16.66
N MET A 76 3.96 -4.51 15.98
CA MET A 76 3.26 -5.73 16.41
C MET A 76 3.66 -6.15 17.83
N ARG A 77 4.96 -6.22 18.13
CA ARG A 77 5.44 -6.57 19.48
C ARG A 77 4.98 -5.55 20.52
N LYS A 78 5.07 -4.26 20.22
CA LYS A 78 4.67 -3.18 21.14
C LYS A 78 3.17 -3.22 21.46
N THR A 79 2.33 -3.45 20.46
CA THR A 79 0.87 -3.36 20.60
C THR A 79 0.24 -4.68 21.05
N LEU A 80 0.77 -5.83 20.61
CA LEU A 80 0.14 -7.14 20.78
C LEU A 80 0.97 -8.13 21.62
N GLY A 81 2.21 -7.77 21.97
CA GLY A 81 3.13 -8.67 22.69
C GLY A 81 3.63 -9.87 21.86
N LYS A 82 3.26 -9.96 20.58
CA LYS A 82 3.62 -11.07 19.69
C LYS A 82 3.79 -10.61 18.25
N GLU A 83 4.50 -11.41 17.47
CA GLU A 83 4.60 -11.25 16.02
C GLU A 83 3.67 -12.24 15.30
N PHE A 84 3.19 -11.82 14.13
CA PHE A 84 2.54 -12.70 13.17
C PHE A 84 3.13 -12.42 11.77
N ARG A 85 2.80 -13.25 10.78
CA ARG A 85 3.39 -13.08 9.45
C ARG A 85 2.80 -11.83 8.81
N LEU A 86 3.63 -11.03 8.15
CA LEU A 86 3.13 -9.83 7.44
C LEU A 86 2.03 -10.15 6.42
N TYR A 87 2.08 -11.35 5.82
CA TYR A 87 1.04 -11.82 4.92
C TYR A 87 -0.33 -11.97 5.60
N ASP A 88 -0.37 -12.23 6.91
CA ASP A 88 -1.60 -12.38 7.66
C ASP A 88 -2.36 -11.03 7.79
N LEU A 89 -1.72 -9.88 7.58
CA LEU A 89 -2.43 -8.59 7.46
C LEU A 89 -3.40 -8.58 6.28
N ARG A 90 -3.02 -9.20 5.16
CA ARG A 90 -3.91 -9.33 3.98
C ARG A 90 -5.05 -10.30 4.27
N SER A 91 -4.76 -11.40 4.96
CA SER A 91 -5.78 -12.36 5.40
C SER A 91 -6.77 -11.70 6.35
N PHE A 92 -6.27 -10.93 7.32
CA PHE A 92 -7.10 -10.15 8.25
C PHE A 92 -8.03 -9.19 7.49
N PHE A 93 -7.51 -8.40 6.54
CA PHE A 93 -8.35 -7.52 5.72
C PHE A 93 -9.45 -8.30 5.00
N THR A 94 -9.12 -9.44 4.39
CA THR A 94 -10.12 -10.31 3.74
C THR A 94 -11.19 -10.76 4.74
N SER A 95 -10.78 -11.36 5.86
CA SER A 95 -11.71 -11.88 6.87
C SER A 95 -12.57 -10.78 7.49
N TYR A 96 -12.01 -9.59 7.71
CA TYR A 96 -12.74 -8.43 8.24
C TYR A 96 -13.85 -8.02 7.28
N MET A 97 -13.54 -7.80 6.00
CA MET A 97 -14.51 -7.39 4.98
C MET A 97 -15.61 -8.43 4.77
N LEU A 98 -15.25 -9.72 4.69
CA LEU A 98 -16.23 -10.81 4.53
C LEU A 98 -17.20 -10.87 5.72
N LYS A 99 -16.71 -10.64 6.95
CA LYS A 99 -17.56 -10.61 8.15
C LYS A 99 -18.58 -9.47 8.12
N GLN A 100 -18.27 -8.37 7.44
CA GLN A 100 -19.19 -7.24 7.24
C GLN A 100 -20.18 -7.45 6.08
N GLY A 101 -20.16 -8.62 5.43
CA GLY A 101 -21.07 -8.94 4.33
C GLY A 101 -20.57 -8.54 2.94
N VAL A 102 -19.32 -8.07 2.81
CA VAL A 102 -18.74 -7.74 1.50
C VAL A 102 -18.45 -9.03 0.72
N SER A 103 -18.77 -9.04 -0.57
CA SER A 103 -18.54 -10.21 -1.42
C SER A 103 -17.04 -10.49 -1.64
N LEU A 104 -16.67 -11.76 -1.81
CA LEU A 104 -15.29 -12.16 -2.09
C LEU A 104 -14.75 -11.53 -3.39
N MET A 105 -15.62 -11.29 -4.37
CA MET A 105 -15.27 -10.59 -5.61
C MET A 105 -14.76 -9.18 -5.30
N VAL A 106 -15.54 -8.36 -4.57
CA VAL A 106 -15.14 -6.99 -4.19
C VAL A 106 -13.85 -6.99 -3.38
N VAL A 107 -13.72 -7.91 -2.41
CA VAL A 107 -12.49 -8.03 -1.61
C VAL A 107 -11.27 -8.35 -2.48
N ASN A 108 -11.41 -9.23 -3.48
CA ASN A 108 -10.33 -9.58 -4.39
C ASN A 108 -9.94 -8.43 -5.33
N LEU A 109 -10.92 -7.63 -5.77
CA LEU A 109 -10.69 -6.41 -6.54
C LEU A 109 -9.90 -5.38 -5.72
N LEU A 110 -10.37 -5.06 -4.50
CA LEU A 110 -9.70 -4.13 -3.57
C LEU A 110 -8.28 -4.57 -3.19
N GLN A 111 -8.02 -5.88 -3.18
CA GLN A 111 -6.72 -6.44 -2.85
C GLN A 111 -5.75 -6.56 -4.04
N GLY A 112 -6.17 -6.19 -5.25
CA GLY A 112 -5.39 -6.34 -6.48
C GLY A 112 -5.08 -7.80 -6.82
N ARG A 113 -5.91 -8.76 -6.34
CA ARG A 113 -5.73 -10.20 -6.63
C ARG A 113 -6.24 -10.57 -8.03
N VAL A 114 -7.05 -9.70 -8.63
CA VAL A 114 -7.56 -9.83 -10.00
C VAL A 114 -6.58 -9.14 -10.95
N SER A 115 -6.20 -9.81 -12.05
CA SER A 115 -5.34 -9.19 -13.06
C SER A 115 -6.05 -8.00 -13.74
N PRO A 116 -5.34 -6.97 -14.24
CA PRO A 116 -5.98 -5.83 -14.91
C PRO A 116 -6.88 -6.22 -16.10
N GLN A 117 -6.57 -7.34 -16.78
CA GLN A 117 -7.40 -7.86 -17.87
C GLN A 117 -8.69 -8.50 -17.33
N GLN A 118 -8.61 -9.31 -16.28
CA GLN A 118 -9.80 -9.85 -15.62
C GLN A 118 -10.64 -8.76 -14.96
N PHE A 119 -10.01 -7.70 -14.42
CA PHE A 119 -10.69 -6.54 -13.86
C PHE A 119 -11.55 -5.84 -14.94
N ARG A 120 -10.96 -5.56 -16.11
CA ARG A 120 -11.70 -4.98 -17.25
C ARG A 120 -12.83 -5.87 -17.74
N ILE A 121 -12.57 -7.19 -17.89
CA ILE A 121 -13.61 -8.16 -18.27
C ILE A 121 -14.76 -8.18 -17.25
N LEU A 122 -14.47 -8.08 -15.95
CA LEU A 122 -15.50 -8.03 -14.91
C LEU A 122 -16.30 -6.72 -14.99
N GLN A 123 -15.65 -5.59 -15.23
CA GLN A 123 -16.33 -4.30 -15.47
C GLN A 123 -17.23 -4.37 -16.71
N ASP A 124 -16.77 -5.01 -17.78
CA ASP A 124 -17.46 -5.05 -19.07
C ASP A 124 -18.62 -6.07 -19.12
N HIS A 125 -18.54 -7.17 -18.35
CA HIS A 125 -19.47 -8.31 -18.51
C HIS A 125 -20.27 -8.71 -17.27
N TYR A 126 -19.87 -8.32 -16.06
CA TYR A 126 -20.54 -8.71 -14.81
C TYR A 126 -20.80 -7.48 -13.94
N PHE A 127 -21.83 -6.71 -14.30
CA PHE A 127 -22.48 -5.73 -13.43
C PHE A 127 -21.53 -4.70 -12.77
N VAL A 128 -21.32 -3.58 -13.46
CA VAL A 128 -21.08 -2.21 -12.96
C VAL A 128 -20.65 -2.14 -11.49
N ILE A 129 -19.40 -2.49 -11.17
CA ILE A 129 -18.77 -1.92 -9.97
C ILE A 129 -17.75 -0.92 -10.47
N SER A 130 -18.22 0.31 -10.57
CA SER A 130 -17.41 1.48 -10.87
C SER A 130 -16.36 1.71 -9.78
N ASP A 131 -15.34 2.51 -10.09
CA ASP A 131 -14.36 2.93 -9.08
C ASP A 131 -15.05 3.66 -7.89
N ILE A 132 -16.18 4.33 -8.15
CA ILE A 132 -17.02 4.99 -7.13
C ILE A 132 -17.67 3.95 -6.21
N GLU A 133 -18.23 2.88 -6.74
CA GLU A 133 -18.82 1.82 -5.91
C GLU A 133 -17.75 1.06 -5.13
N LEU A 134 -16.58 0.79 -5.74
CA LEU A 134 -15.43 0.22 -5.01
C LEU A 134 -14.98 1.12 -3.86
N GLN A 135 -14.96 2.44 -4.08
CA GLN A 135 -14.68 3.41 -3.04
C GLN A 135 -15.73 3.34 -1.93
N GLN A 136 -17.04 3.35 -2.26
CA GLN A 136 -18.12 3.24 -1.28
C GLN A 136 -18.01 1.96 -0.44
N TYR A 137 -17.67 0.82 -1.07
CA TYR A 137 -17.40 -0.42 -0.35
C TYR A 137 -16.20 -0.29 0.58
N TYR A 138 -15.12 0.35 0.14
CA TYR A 138 -13.96 0.56 0.99
C TYR A 138 -14.30 1.48 2.18
N ASP A 139 -14.92 2.63 1.93
CA ASP A 139 -15.25 3.64 2.94
C ASP A 139 -16.24 3.09 3.98
N SER A 140 -17.19 2.24 3.55
CA SER A 140 -18.21 1.69 4.44
C SER A 140 -17.75 0.48 5.25
N TYR A 141 -16.87 -0.36 4.69
CA TYR A 141 -16.59 -1.69 5.24
C TYR A 141 -15.12 -1.95 5.56
N ALA A 142 -14.17 -1.21 4.99
CA ALA A 142 -12.75 -1.45 5.24
C ALA A 142 -12.34 -0.97 6.64
N PRO A 143 -11.37 -1.65 7.29
CA PRO A 143 -10.86 -1.19 8.59
C PRO A 143 -10.37 0.26 8.52
N CYS A 144 -10.91 1.13 9.39
CA CYS A 144 -10.40 2.48 9.55
C CYS A 144 -9.29 2.49 10.61
N LEU A 145 -8.11 2.99 10.25
CA LEU A 145 -6.92 2.96 11.11
C LEU A 145 -6.82 4.15 12.05
N LEU A 146 -7.49 5.25 11.73
CA LEU A 146 -7.45 6.50 12.46
C LEU A 146 -8.87 6.90 12.84
N GLU A 147 -9.09 7.13 14.13
CA GLU A 147 -10.33 7.69 14.68
C GLU A 147 -10.36 9.21 14.58
#